data_AF-A0A7M3MD79-F1
#
_entry.id   AF-A0A7M3MD79-F1
#
_cell.length_a   1.000
_cell.length_b   1.000
_cell.length_c   1.000
_cell.angle_alpha   90.00
_cell.angle_beta   90.00
_cell.angle_gamma   90.00
#
_symmetry.space_group_name_H-M   'P 1'
#
loop_
_entity.id
_entity.type
_entity.pdbx_description
1 polymer ?
#
loop_
_entity_poly.entity_id
_entity_poly.type
_entity_poly.pdbx_seq_one_letter_code
_entity_poly.pdbx_strand_id
1 'polypeptide(L)' 'MTKGKCPHCEKRLISVEIEPVEVNQNFHRMFNGVSYFCPSCKAILSIGIDPVALCNDTVKRTVQELIKALR' A
#
# COMPACT_ATOMS: atom_id res chain seq x y z
N MET A 1 3.60 -10.43 24.93
CA MET A 1 3.50 -9.78 23.60
C MET A 1 3.75 -8.29 23.75
N THR A 2 4.85 -7.78 23.22
CA THR A 2 5.17 -6.35 23.25
C THR A 2 4.39 -5.62 22.17
N LYS A 3 3.23 -5.06 22.54
CA LYS A 3 2.40 -4.27 21.61
C LYS A 3 3.17 -3.02 21.14
N GLY A 4 3.10 -2.71 19.86
CA GLY A 4 3.64 -1.46 19.30
C GLY A 4 5.16 -1.35 19.22
N LYS A 5 5.89 -2.47 19.19
CA LYS A 5 7.34 -2.50 18.90
C LYS A 5 7.60 -3.13 17.55
N CYS A 6 8.68 -2.70 16.90
CA CYS A 6 9.20 -3.34 15.69
C CYS A 6 9.67 -4.77 16.02
N PRO A 7 9.29 -5.80 15.24
CA PRO A 7 9.71 -7.18 15.49
C PRO A 7 11.20 -7.43 15.18
N HIS A 8 11.88 -6.51 14.50
CA HIS A 8 13.28 -6.66 14.08
C HIS A 8 14.28 -5.94 15.00
N CYS A 9 13.92 -4.78 15.55
CA CYS A 9 14.84 -3.98 16.37
C CYS A 9 14.28 -3.57 17.74
N GLU A 10 13.07 -4.04 18.08
CA GLU A 10 12.38 -3.80 19.35
C GLU A 10 12.12 -2.34 19.75
N LYS A 11 12.48 -1.37 18.89
CA LYS A 11 12.13 0.03 19.08
C LYS A 11 10.61 0.21 18.93
N ARG A 12 10.05 1.13 19.71
CA ARG A 12 8.63 1.48 19.66
C ARG A 12 8.28 2.07 18.30
N LEU A 13 7.24 1.54 17.65
CA LEU A 13 6.69 2.08 16.42
C LEU A 13 5.67 3.18 16.76
N ILE A 14 6.01 4.41 16.41
CA ILE A 14 5.14 5.60 16.52
C ILE A 14 4.69 6.06 15.13
N SER A 15 5.52 5.81 14.13
CA SER A 15 5.25 6.02 12.71
C SER A 15 5.87 4.87 11.91
N VAL A 16 5.46 4.78 10.64
CA VAL A 16 6.04 3.89 9.62
C VAL A 16 6.39 4.72 8.40
N GLU A 17 7.46 4.34 7.71
CA GLU A 17 7.77 4.88 6.39
C GLU A 17 7.02 4.05 5.34
N ILE A 18 6.57 4.72 4.28
CA ILE A 18 5.76 4.11 3.22
C ILE A 18 6.49 4.34 1.90
N GLU A 19 6.72 3.28 1.14
CA GLU A 19 7.22 3.37 -0.24
C GLU A 19 6.32 2.59 -1.20
N PRO A 20 6.14 3.07 -2.44
CA PRO A 20 5.33 2.37 -3.42
C PRO A 20 5.98 1.05 -3.87
N VAL A 21 5.16 0.03 -4.11
CA VAL A 21 5.58 -1.28 -4.64
C VAL A 21 4.59 -1.75 -5.70
N GLU A 22 5.08 -2.50 -6.68
CA GLU A 22 4.22 -3.19 -7.64
C GLU A 22 3.80 -4.56 -7.10
N VAL A 23 2.49 -4.78 -6.96
CA VAL A 23 1.94 -6.07 -6.55
C VAL A 23 1.52 -6.84 -7.80
N ASN A 24 2.27 -7.90 -8.08
CA ASN A 24 2.09 -8.74 -9.26
C ASN A 24 1.54 -10.12 -8.86
N GLN A 25 0.57 -10.63 -9.61
CA GLN A 25 0.10 -12.01 -9.52
C GLN A 25 0.38 -12.72 -10.85
N ASN A 26 1.18 -13.78 -10.82
CA ASN A 26 1.49 -14.61 -11.99
C ASN A 26 1.86 -13.78 -13.23
N PHE A 27 2.84 -12.87 -13.09
CA PHE A 27 3.34 -11.96 -14.13
C PHE A 27 2.38 -10.83 -14.56
N HIS A 28 1.17 -10.76 -14.01
CA HIS A 28 0.25 -9.65 -14.24
C HIS A 28 0.34 -8.62 -13.11
N ARG A 29 0.56 -7.36 -13.48
CA ARG A 29 0.41 -6.24 -12.55
C ARG A 29 -1.03 -6.14 -12.12
N MET A 30 -1.28 -6.33 -10.83
CA MET A 30 -2.63 -6.37 -10.28
C MET A 30 -2.97 -5.09 -9.54
N PHE A 31 -2.12 -4.67 -8.61
CA PHE A 31 -2.41 -3.52 -7.75
C PHE A 31 -1.17 -2.64 -7.53
N ASN A 32 -1.44 -1.35 -7.35
CA ASN A 32 -0.48 -0.45 -6.72
C ASN A 32 -0.46 -0.77 -5.23
N GLY A 33 0.71 -1.14 -4.72
CA GLY A 33 0.92 -1.47 -3.32
C GLY A 33 1.84 -0.49 -2.62
N VAL A 34 1.95 -0.66 -1.31
CA VAL A 34 2.89 0.05 -0.46
C VAL A 34 3.59 -0.93 0.48
N SER A 35 4.88 -0.71 0.70
CA SER A 35 5.67 -1.36 1.73
C SER A 35 5.77 -0.42 2.93
N TYR A 36 5.58 -1.01 4.12
CA TYR A 36 5.70 -0.30 5.38
C TYR A 36 7.05 -0.65 6.00
N PHE A 37 7.85 0.36 6.36
CA PHE A 37 9.16 0.17 6.95
C PHE A 37 9.22 0.70 8.38
N CYS A 38 10.05 0.07 9.20
CA CYS A 38 10.42 0.64 10.49
C CYS A 38 11.35 1.85 10.26
N PRO A 39 11.03 3.05 10.79
CA PRO A 39 11.85 4.23 10.57
C PRO A 39 13.23 4.12 11.21
N SER A 40 13.39 3.26 12.23
CA SER A 40 14.63 3.13 12.98
C SER A 40 15.62 2.13 12.41
N CYS A 41 15.17 1.01 11.84
CA CYS A 41 16.05 -0.03 11.30
C CYS A 41 15.84 -0.31 9.81
N LYS A 42 14.87 0.37 9.18
CA LYS A 42 14.53 0.24 7.76
C LYS A 42 14.12 -1.16 7.32
N ALA A 43 13.79 -2.04 8.27
CA ALA A 43 13.23 -3.35 7.97
C ALA A 43 11.81 -3.19 7.43
N ILE A 44 11.47 -3.97 6.40
CA ILE A 44 10.10 -4.12 5.89
C ILE A 44 9.25 -4.82 6.95
N LEU A 45 8.18 -4.16 7.38
CA LEU A 45 7.22 -4.67 8.35
C LEU A 45 6.08 -5.43 7.68
N SER A 46 5.59 -4.92 6.55
CA SER A 46 4.54 -5.54 5.75
C SER A 46 4.45 -4.90 4.37
N ILE A 47 3.70 -5.55 3.48
CA ILE A 47 3.28 -5.01 2.17
C ILE A 47 1.75 -5.05 2.14
N GLY A 48 1.13 -3.99 1.66
CA GLY A 48 -0.32 -3.89 1.49
C GLY A 48 -0.68 -3.22 0.17
N ILE A 49 -1.98 -3.22 -0.15
CA ILE A 49 -2.51 -2.41 -1.25
C ILE A 49 -2.47 -0.94 -0.84
N ASP A 50 -2.11 -0.06 -1.75
CA ASP A 50 -2.17 1.39 -1.53
C ASP A 50 -3.65 1.83 -1.54
N PRO A 51 -4.21 2.24 -0.38
CA PRO A 51 -5.62 2.63 -0.30
C PRO A 51 -5.90 3.94 -1.06
N VAL A 52 -4.91 4.83 -1.18
CA VAL A 52 -5.05 6.09 -1.91
C VAL A 52 -5.09 5.81 -3.40
N ALA A 53 -4.17 4.98 -3.90
CA ALA A 53 -4.18 4.56 -5.30
C ALA A 53 -5.48 3.81 -5.64
N LEU A 54 -5.93 2.89 -4.78
CA LEU A 54 -7.17 2.14 -4.98
C LEU A 54 -8.40 3.05 -5.08
N CYS A 55 -8.50 4.07 -4.21
CA CYS A 55 -9.59 5.04 -4.25
C CYS A 55 -9.57 5.83 -5.56
N ASN A 56 -8.40 6.35 -5.95
CA ASN A 56 -8.22 7.11 -7.19
C ASN A 56 -8.55 6.27 -8.43
N ASP A 57 -8.07 5.03 -8.49
CA ASP A 57 -8.31 4.09 -9.58
C ASP A 57 -9.81 3.74 -9.69
N THR A 58 -10.48 3.57 -8.56
CA THR A 58 -11.93 3.31 -8.51
C THR A 58 -12.71 4.49 -9.07
N VAL A 59 -12.48 5.70 -8.54
CA VAL A 59 -13.18 6.91 -9.02
C VAL A 59 -12.94 7.13 -10.51
N LYS A 60 -11.68 7.03 -10.96
CA LYS A 60 -11.32 7.19 -12.36
C LYS A 60 -12.06 6.20 -13.26
N ARG A 61 -12.10 4.93 -12.86
CA ARG A 61 -12.80 3.87 -13.61
C ARG A 61 -14.30 4.11 -13.65
N THR A 62 -14.92 4.46 -12.51
CA THR A 62 -16.36 4.75 -12.46
C THR A 62 -16.74 5.94 -13.35
N VAL A 63 -15.97 7.04 -13.29
CA VAL A 63 -16.21 8.21 -14.15
C VAL A 63 -16.08 7.86 -15.63
N GLN A 64 -15.07 7.06 -16.00
CA GLN A 64 -14.89 6.61 -17.38
C GLN A 64 -16.09 5.80 -17.88
N GLU A 65 -16.60 4.87 -17.09
CA GLU A 65 -17.78 4.07 -17.47
C GLU A 65 -19.06 4.91 -17.57
N LEU A 66 -19.24 5.88 -16.65
CA LEU A 66 -20.37 6.82 -16.73
C LEU A 66 -20.32 7.67 -18.02
N ILE A 67 -19.15 8.19 -18.39
CA ILE A 67 -18.99 8.97 -19.64
C ILE A 67 -19.33 8.12 -20.86
N LYS A 68 -18.94 6.85 -20.88
CA LYS A 68 -19.27 5.94 -21.99
C LYS A 68 -20.77 5.68 -22.09
N ALA A 69 -21.47 5.61 -20.96
CA ALA A 69 -22.92 5.36 -20.93
C ALA A 69 -23.77 6.59 -21.36
N LEU A 70 -23.20 7.80 -21.29
CA LEU A 70 -23.88 9.06 -21.61
C LEU A 70 -23.59 9.57 -23.03
N ARG A 71 -22.78 8.85 -23.81
CA ARG A 71 -22.47 9.14 -25.21
C ARG A 71 -23.16 8.12 -26.11
#